data_AF-A0A7S0SM97-F1
#
_entry.id   AF-A0A7S0SM97-F1
#
_cell.length_a   1.000
_cell.length_b   1.000
_cell.length_c   1.000
_cell.angle_alpha   90.00
_cell.angle_beta   90.00
_cell.angle_gamma   90.00
#
_symmetry.space_group_name_H-M   'P 1'
#
loop_
_entity.id
_entity.type
_entity.pdbx_description
1 polymer ?
#
loop_
_entity_poly.entity_id
_entity_poly.type
_entity_poly.pdbx_seq_one_letter_code
_entity_poly.pdbx_strand_id
1 'polypeptide(L)'
;VAAAVGATVDPLRPLYAGERVRHALHRHEPPALDHPVTVVAETPDVVAVHKPATVPVHPTGQYRKNTVVGILAAERPELGRLLPVHRLDKNVSGLLLMARSSAAANSLREQVQGHEVRKEYLALVSAAHITTGESVVDLFCNSSDGGGSGGVGYTVGKASGEIGDARDGVGDAGYKGR
;
A
#
# COMPACT_ATOMS: atom_id res chain seq x y z
N VAL A 1 -4.95 41.20 21.61
CA VAL A 1 -3.65 41.57 20.99
C VAL A 1 -3.40 40.63 19.82
N ALA A 2 -3.37 41.15 18.58
CA ALA A 2 -3.08 40.34 17.40
C ALA A 2 -1.70 39.70 17.56
N ALA A 3 -1.59 38.38 17.33
CA ALA A 3 -0.28 37.73 17.34
C ALA A 3 0.52 38.19 16.12
N ALA A 4 1.82 38.45 16.30
CA ALA A 4 2.70 38.73 15.17
C ALA A 4 2.70 37.53 14.20
N VAL A 5 2.82 37.80 12.90
CA VAL A 5 2.84 36.77 11.86
C VAL A 5 3.97 35.78 12.15
N GLY A 6 3.64 34.50 12.32
CA GLY A 6 4.60 33.43 12.61
C GLY A 6 4.95 33.23 14.09
N ALA A 7 4.32 33.97 15.01
CA ALA A 7 4.50 33.75 16.44
C ALA A 7 3.83 32.44 16.89
N THR A 8 4.51 31.69 17.75
CA THR A 8 3.89 30.59 18.49
C THR A 8 2.86 31.18 19.45
N VAL A 9 1.64 30.64 19.42
CA VAL A 9 0.55 31.03 20.30
C VAL A 9 0.12 29.86 21.18
N ASP A 10 -0.50 30.16 22.33
CA ASP A 10 -1.09 29.15 23.19
C ASP A 10 -2.14 28.32 22.41
N PRO A 11 -2.12 26.97 22.48
CA PRO A 11 -3.07 26.11 21.76
C PRO A 11 -4.55 26.34 22.12
N LEU A 12 -4.84 26.85 23.32
CA LEU A 12 -6.19 27.10 23.83
C LEU A 12 -6.64 28.55 23.59
N ARG A 13 -5.80 29.39 22.98
CA ARG A 13 -6.17 30.75 22.61
C ARG A 13 -7.29 30.74 21.56
N PRO A 14 -8.36 31.54 21.73
CA PRO A 14 -9.34 31.78 20.68
C PRO A 14 -8.73 32.41 19.43
N LEU A 15 -9.12 31.92 18.25
CA LEU A 15 -8.76 32.52 16.97
C LEU A 15 -9.72 33.65 16.61
N TYR A 16 -9.17 34.75 16.11
CA TYR A 16 -9.97 35.88 15.63
C TYR A 16 -10.06 35.90 14.10
N ALA A 17 -11.10 36.56 13.59
CA ALA A 17 -11.30 36.70 12.15
C ALA A 17 -10.06 37.33 11.48
N GLY A 18 -9.57 36.70 10.41
CA GLY A 18 -8.37 37.10 9.67
C GLY A 18 -7.06 36.49 10.17
N GLU A 19 -7.04 35.83 11.33
CA GLU A 19 -5.86 35.10 11.79
C GLU A 19 -5.66 33.80 10.99
N ARG A 20 -4.41 33.41 10.75
CA ARG A 20 -4.04 32.17 10.06
C ARG A 20 -3.20 31.30 10.98
N VAL A 21 -3.61 30.05 11.15
CA VAL A 21 -2.84 29.05 11.91
C VAL A 21 -1.98 28.26 10.94
N ARG A 22 -0.69 28.13 11.26
CA ARG A 22 0.22 27.23 10.56
C ARG A 22 0.77 26.22 11.55
N HIS A 23 0.46 24.94 11.33
CA HIS A 23 1.09 23.85 12.06
C HIS A 23 2.23 23.29 11.19
N ALA A 24 3.47 23.57 11.59
CA ALA A 24 4.68 23.03 10.95
C ALA A 24 5.25 21.92 11.84
N LEU A 25 5.28 20.69 11.32
CA LEU A 25 5.81 19.53 12.03
C LEU A 25 6.94 18.91 11.22
N HIS A 26 8.11 18.78 11.83
CA HIS A 26 9.19 17.99 11.26
C HIS A 26 8.89 16.50 11.51
N ARG A 27 8.70 15.72 10.44
CA ARG A 27 8.51 14.27 10.53
C ARG A 27 9.60 13.58 9.74
N HIS A 28 10.26 12.63 10.36
CA HIS A 28 11.09 11.65 9.66
C HIS A 28 10.19 10.49 9.23
N GLU A 29 10.24 10.17 7.94
CA GLU A 29 9.57 8.97 7.44
C GLU A 29 10.50 7.77 7.62
N PRO A 30 9.98 6.59 8.01
CA PRO A 30 10.76 5.37 8.01
C PRO A 30 11.32 5.10 6.60
N PRO A 31 12.55 4.58 6.48
CA PRO A 31 13.12 4.24 5.18
C PRO A 31 12.32 3.11 4.51
N ALA A 32 12.23 3.17 3.17
CA ALA A 32 11.89 2.01 2.36
C ALA A 32 13.17 1.17 2.21
N LEU A 33 13.19 -0.02 2.81
CA LEU A 33 14.43 -0.82 2.97
C LEU A 33 14.65 -1.85 1.86
N ASP A 34 13.62 -2.11 1.07
CA ASP A 34 13.62 -3.15 0.05
C ASP A 34 13.97 -2.57 -1.33
N HIS A 35 13.95 -3.40 -2.37
CA HIS A 35 14.31 -3.03 -3.73
C HIS A 35 13.45 -1.87 -4.29
N PRO A 36 13.94 -1.11 -5.29
CA PRO A 36 13.20 0.03 -5.86
C PRO A 36 11.83 -0.35 -6.41
N VAL A 37 10.91 0.62 -6.41
CA VAL A 37 9.64 0.51 -7.14
C VAL A 37 9.96 0.54 -8.62
N THR A 38 9.57 -0.49 -9.36
CA THR A 38 9.86 -0.59 -10.80
C THR A 38 8.57 -0.63 -11.61
N VAL A 39 8.59 -0.01 -12.78
CA VAL A 39 7.49 -0.09 -13.74
C VAL A 39 7.70 -1.35 -14.59
N VAL A 40 6.69 -2.21 -14.60
CA VAL A 40 6.71 -3.50 -15.32
C VAL A 40 6.12 -3.35 -16.71
N ALA A 41 5.01 -2.61 -16.83
CA ALA A 41 4.34 -2.36 -18.10
C ALA A 41 3.60 -1.02 -18.08
N GLU A 42 3.49 -0.42 -19.26
CA GLU A 42 2.80 0.85 -19.47
C GLU A 42 1.83 0.74 -20.64
N THR A 43 0.62 1.24 -20.45
CA THR A 43 -0.40 1.43 -21.48
C THR A 43 -0.91 2.88 -21.41
N PRO A 44 -1.75 3.33 -22.38
CA PRO A 44 -2.31 4.68 -22.37
C PRO A 44 -3.13 5.01 -21.10
N ASP A 45 -3.72 4.00 -20.46
CA ASP A 45 -4.61 4.20 -19.30
C ASP A 45 -4.05 3.63 -17.99
N VAL A 46 -3.13 2.66 -18.06
CA VAL A 46 -2.67 1.87 -16.91
C VAL A 46 -1.16 1.74 -16.88
N VAL A 47 -0.60 1.77 -15.68
CA VAL A 47 0.80 1.45 -15.38
C VAL A 47 0.80 0.29 -14.38
N ALA A 48 1.45 -0.81 -14.73
CA ALA A 48 1.71 -1.92 -13.83
C ALA A 48 3.07 -1.70 -13.16
N VAL A 49 3.10 -1.77 -11.83
CA VAL A 49 4.33 -1.57 -11.06
C VAL A 49 4.61 -2.78 -10.17
N HIS A 50 5.87 -3.13 -10.03
CA HIS A 50 6.33 -4.07 -9.03
C HIS A 50 6.54 -3.32 -7.72
N LYS A 51 5.65 -3.56 -6.77
CA LYS A 51 5.75 -3.01 -5.42
C LYS A 51 6.68 -3.89 -4.58
N PRO A 52 7.77 -3.36 -4.01
CA PRO A 52 8.54 -4.05 -2.98
C PRO A 52 7.74 -4.30 -1.69
N ALA A 53 8.19 -5.24 -0.87
CA ALA A 53 7.71 -5.32 0.51
C ALA A 53 8.18 -4.07 1.27
N THR A 54 7.61 -3.83 2.45
CA THR A 54 7.88 -2.66 3.33
C THR A 54 7.39 -1.30 2.85
N VAL A 55 7.01 -1.13 1.57
CA VAL A 55 6.56 0.17 1.01
C VAL A 55 5.02 0.25 0.95
N PRO A 56 4.39 1.23 1.61
CA PRO A 56 2.95 1.47 1.47
C PRO A 56 2.56 2.00 0.09
N VAL A 57 1.35 1.69 -0.37
CA VAL A 57 0.84 2.15 -1.66
C VAL A 57 0.59 3.66 -1.69
N HIS A 58 -0.10 4.18 -0.69
CA HIS A 58 -0.52 5.58 -0.58
C HIS A 58 -0.13 6.14 0.80
N PRO A 59 -0.09 7.49 0.96
CA PRO A 59 0.22 8.12 2.24
C PRO A 59 -0.62 7.56 3.39
N THR A 60 0.04 7.02 4.41
CA THR A 60 -0.60 6.41 5.58
C THR A 60 0.30 6.47 6.80
N GLY A 61 -0.27 6.79 7.96
CA GLY A 61 0.44 6.88 9.23
C GLY A 61 1.68 7.79 9.17
N GLN A 62 2.86 7.17 9.31
CA GLN A 62 4.16 7.83 9.28
C GLN A 62 4.74 8.04 7.87
N TYR A 63 4.13 7.46 6.84
CA TYR A 63 4.59 7.52 5.45
C TYR A 63 3.79 8.55 4.66
N ARG A 64 4.45 9.51 4.02
CA ARG A 64 3.83 10.48 3.11
C ARG A 64 4.49 10.47 1.74
N LYS A 65 5.81 10.47 1.70
CA LYS A 65 6.62 10.44 0.47
C LYS A 65 7.16 9.04 0.17
N ASN A 66 7.55 8.29 1.20
CA ASN A 66 8.06 6.91 1.09
C ASN A 66 6.90 5.93 0.85
N THR A 67 6.18 6.13 -0.24
CA THR A 67 5.03 5.33 -0.70
C THR A 67 5.14 5.14 -2.20
N VAL A 68 4.49 4.13 -2.77
CA VAL A 68 4.55 3.89 -4.22
C VAL A 68 4.15 5.14 -5.02
N VAL A 69 3.04 5.77 -4.64
CA VAL A 69 2.58 7.01 -5.30
C VAL A 69 3.63 8.13 -5.17
N GLY A 70 4.20 8.31 -3.98
CA GLY A 70 5.19 9.36 -3.74
C GLY A 70 6.52 9.13 -4.45
N ILE A 71 7.00 7.88 -4.45
CA ILE A 71 8.24 7.46 -5.11
C ILE A 71 8.09 7.64 -6.62
N LEU A 72 7.02 7.11 -7.24
CA LEU A 72 6.79 7.26 -8.68
C LEU A 72 6.61 8.72 -9.09
N ALA A 73 5.93 9.54 -8.28
CA ALA A 73 5.79 10.97 -8.56
C ALA A 73 7.13 11.72 -8.55
N ALA A 74 8.11 11.25 -7.76
CA ALA A 74 9.45 11.85 -7.68
C ALA A 74 10.41 11.30 -8.74
N GLU A 75 10.40 9.99 -8.97
CA GLU A 75 11.37 9.29 -9.83
C GLU A 75 10.91 9.15 -11.28
N ARG A 76 9.59 9.14 -11.53
CA ARG A 76 8.98 8.95 -12.86
C ARG A 76 7.92 10.03 -13.16
N PRO A 77 8.28 11.33 -13.10
CA PRO A 77 7.33 12.44 -13.26
C PRO A 77 6.63 12.46 -14.64
N GLU A 78 7.25 11.86 -15.66
CA GLU A 78 6.68 11.73 -17.00
C GLU A 78 5.43 10.82 -17.06
N LEU A 79 5.23 9.97 -16.06
CA LEU A 79 4.00 9.18 -15.93
C LEU A 79 2.78 10.02 -15.53
N GLY A 80 3.03 11.24 -15.05
CA GLY A 80 2.01 12.12 -14.52
C GLY A 80 1.40 11.60 -13.22
N ARG A 81 0.20 12.09 -12.90
CA ARG A 81 -0.51 11.69 -11.69
C ARG A 81 -1.08 10.28 -11.86
N LEU A 82 -0.59 9.35 -11.06
CA LEU A 82 -1.08 7.97 -11.01
C LEU A 82 -2.06 7.75 -9.84
N LEU A 83 -3.09 6.94 -10.07
CA LEU A 83 -4.15 6.60 -9.13
C LEU A 83 -4.15 5.09 -8.87
N PRO A 84 -3.92 4.62 -7.63
CA PRO A 84 -3.98 3.18 -7.35
C PRO A 84 -5.36 2.59 -7.65
N VAL A 85 -5.38 1.51 -8.43
CA VAL A 85 -6.63 0.76 -8.75
C VAL A 85 -7.03 -0.09 -7.56
N HIS A 86 -6.08 -0.83 -6.98
CA HIS A 86 -6.23 -1.60 -5.76
C HIS A 86 -5.07 -1.30 -4.81
N ARG A 87 -5.05 -1.94 -3.64
CA ARG A 87 -3.94 -1.86 -2.69
C ARG A 87 -3.32 -3.22 -2.47
N LEU A 88 -2.03 -3.22 -2.18
CA LEU A 88 -1.31 -4.30 -1.52
C LEU A 88 -0.94 -3.80 -0.12
N ASP A 89 -0.92 -4.68 0.86
CA ASP A 89 -0.46 -4.31 2.19
C ASP A 89 1.02 -3.95 2.19
N LYS A 90 1.44 -3.21 3.23
CA LYS A 90 2.81 -2.68 3.33
C LYS A 90 3.85 -3.79 3.13
N ASN A 91 3.65 -4.94 3.76
CA ASN A 91 4.60 -6.04 3.78
C ASN A 91 4.40 -7.05 2.64
N VAL A 92 3.45 -6.81 1.74
CA VAL A 92 3.20 -7.67 0.57
C VAL A 92 3.92 -7.06 -0.62
N SER A 93 4.78 -7.83 -1.29
CA SER A 93 5.36 -7.47 -2.58
C SER A 93 4.49 -7.98 -3.73
N GLY A 94 4.69 -7.43 -4.93
CA GLY A 94 4.03 -7.93 -6.14
C GLY A 94 3.47 -6.86 -7.06
N LEU A 95 2.61 -7.29 -7.98
CA LEU A 95 2.07 -6.44 -9.03
C LEU A 95 0.97 -5.51 -8.51
N LEU A 96 1.11 -4.22 -8.76
CA LEU A 96 0.14 -3.18 -8.42
C LEU A 96 -0.25 -2.42 -9.68
N LEU A 97 -1.57 -2.33 -9.94
CA LEU A 97 -2.09 -1.55 -11.06
C LEU A 97 -2.38 -0.10 -10.64
N MET A 98 -1.92 0.84 -11.45
CA MET A 98 -2.06 2.28 -11.27
C MET A 98 -2.68 2.88 -12.53
N ALA A 99 -3.77 3.63 -12.40
CA ALA A 99 -4.44 4.28 -13.52
C ALA A 99 -3.92 5.71 -13.75
N ARG A 100 -3.90 6.15 -15.00
CA ARG A 100 -3.47 7.50 -15.41
C ARG A 100 -4.59 8.55 -15.35
N SER A 101 -5.86 8.12 -15.25
CA SER A 101 -7.02 8.99 -15.15
C SER A 101 -8.03 8.49 -14.12
N SER A 102 -8.89 9.39 -13.62
CA SER A 102 -9.98 9.00 -12.71
C SER A 102 -10.99 8.09 -13.38
N ALA A 103 -11.27 8.29 -14.67
CA ALA A 103 -12.16 7.44 -15.44
C ALA A 103 -11.61 5.99 -15.54
N ALA A 104 -10.34 5.83 -15.90
CA ALA A 104 -9.69 4.54 -15.94
C ALA A 104 -9.62 3.89 -14.53
N ALA A 105 -9.32 4.68 -13.50
CA ALA A 105 -9.28 4.19 -12.12
C ALA A 105 -10.64 3.63 -11.67
N ASN A 106 -11.74 4.33 -11.99
CA ASN A 106 -13.08 3.91 -11.62
C ASN A 106 -13.50 2.65 -12.37
N SER A 107 -13.31 2.61 -13.70
CA SER A 107 -13.64 1.44 -14.51
C SER A 107 -12.87 0.19 -14.05
N LEU A 108 -11.57 0.30 -13.77
CA LEU A 108 -10.78 -0.84 -13.28
C LEU A 108 -11.16 -1.26 -11.86
N ARG A 109 -11.57 -0.31 -11.00
CA ARG A 109 -12.08 -0.64 -9.66
C ARG A 109 -13.39 -1.40 -9.73
N GLU A 110 -14.29 -1.02 -10.65
CA GLU A 110 -15.53 -1.74 -10.90
C GLU A 110 -15.25 -3.17 -11.36
N GLN A 111 -14.31 -3.37 -12.29
CA GLN A 111 -13.89 -4.72 -12.71
C GLN A 111 -13.29 -5.54 -11.56
N VAL A 112 -12.46 -4.91 -10.71
CA VAL A 112 -11.90 -5.56 -9.52
C VAL A 112 -13.01 -5.94 -8.52
N GLN A 113 -13.99 -5.07 -8.29
CA GLN A 113 -15.12 -5.32 -7.40
C GLN A 113 -16.09 -6.36 -7.97
N GLY A 114 -16.24 -6.41 -9.30
CA GLY A 114 -17.04 -7.39 -10.03
C GLY A 114 -16.36 -8.75 -10.20
N HIS A 115 -15.16 -8.95 -9.62
CA HIS A 115 -14.36 -10.18 -9.74
C HIS A 115 -13.98 -10.55 -11.19
N GLU A 116 -13.90 -9.56 -12.08
CA GLU A 116 -13.47 -9.75 -13.48
C GLU A 116 -11.94 -9.81 -13.62
N VAL A 117 -11.22 -9.39 -12.57
CA VAL A 117 -9.75 -9.39 -12.51
C VAL A 117 -9.26 -10.57 -11.68
N ARG A 118 -8.57 -11.51 -12.31
CA ARG A 118 -7.86 -12.62 -11.63
C ARG A 118 -6.59 -12.11 -10.96
N LYS A 119 -6.41 -12.41 -9.67
CA LYS A 119 -5.20 -12.11 -8.90
C LYS A 119 -4.66 -13.39 -8.30
N GLU A 120 -3.35 -13.58 -8.43
CA GLU A 120 -2.65 -14.75 -7.90
C GLU A 120 -1.57 -14.29 -6.93
N TYR A 121 -1.47 -15.01 -5.81
CA TYR A 121 -0.51 -14.71 -4.75
C TYR A 121 0.29 -15.96 -4.46
N LEU A 122 1.61 -15.81 -4.42
CA LEU A 122 2.52 -16.83 -3.92
C LEU A 122 2.82 -16.55 -2.45
N ALA A 123 2.64 -17.56 -1.60
CA ALA A 123 2.90 -17.46 -0.17
C ALA A 123 3.57 -18.72 0.36
N LEU A 124 4.50 -18.55 1.31
CA LEU A 124 5.02 -19.66 2.12
C LEU A 124 4.14 -19.83 3.35
N VAL A 125 3.63 -21.04 3.55
CA VAL A 125 2.70 -21.36 4.65
C VAL A 125 3.31 -22.46 5.53
N SER A 126 3.11 -22.36 6.84
CA SER A 126 3.50 -23.42 7.78
C SER A 126 2.83 -24.75 7.41
N ALA A 127 3.60 -25.84 7.39
CA ALA A 127 3.11 -27.16 7.01
C ALA A 127 1.91 -27.65 7.85
N ALA A 128 1.81 -27.19 9.11
CA ALA A 128 0.68 -27.51 9.99
C ALA A 128 -0.67 -26.96 9.49
N HIS A 129 -0.65 -26.01 8.55
CA HIS A 129 -1.83 -25.30 8.05
C HIS A 129 -2.12 -25.61 6.57
N ILE A 130 -1.47 -26.63 5.98
CA ILE A 130 -1.64 -27.00 4.57
C ILE A 130 -2.38 -28.33 4.45
N THR A 131 -3.53 -28.31 3.79
CA THR A 131 -4.17 -29.52 3.26
C THR A 131 -3.56 -29.84 1.88
N THR A 132 -3.39 -31.12 1.55
CA THR A 132 -2.96 -31.54 0.21
C THR A 132 -4.05 -31.27 -0.83
N GLY A 133 -3.65 -30.72 -1.98
CA GLY A 133 -4.55 -30.46 -3.13
C GLY A 133 -4.92 -28.98 -3.26
N GLU A 134 -5.90 -28.70 -4.11
CA GLU A 134 -6.52 -27.39 -4.20
C GLU A 134 -7.60 -27.26 -3.12
N SER A 135 -7.72 -26.08 -2.53
CA SER A 135 -8.75 -25.80 -1.54
C SER A 135 -9.29 -24.39 -1.72
N VAL A 136 -10.62 -24.25 -1.63
CA VAL A 136 -11.29 -22.95 -1.62
C VAL A 136 -11.55 -22.58 -0.18
N VAL A 137 -11.05 -21.41 0.22
CA VAL A 137 -11.30 -20.84 1.55
C VAL A 137 -12.22 -19.65 1.37
N ASP A 138 -13.45 -19.79 1.83
CA ASP A 138 -14.45 -18.71 1.87
C ASP A 138 -14.72 -18.35 3.33
N LEU A 139 -14.04 -17.30 3.80
CA LEU A 139 -14.08 -16.82 5.17
C LEU A 139 -14.65 -15.40 5.18
N PHE A 140 -15.67 -15.20 6.01
CA PHE A 140 -16.22 -13.88 6.24
C PHE A 140 -15.38 -13.10 7.25
N CYS A 141 -14.62 -12.11 6.76
CA CYS A 141 -13.82 -11.23 7.60
C CYS A 141 -14.62 -9.96 7.92
N ASN A 142 -15.18 -9.88 9.13
CA ASN A 142 -15.68 -8.61 9.65
C ASN A 142 -14.52 -7.78 10.18
N SER A 143 -14.46 -6.51 9.79
CA SER A 143 -13.79 -5.52 10.64
C SER A 143 -14.60 -5.38 11.93
N SER A 144 -13.91 -5.35 13.08
CA SER A 144 -14.55 -5.05 14.37
C SER A 144 -15.28 -3.70 14.37
N ASP A 145 -14.94 -2.82 13.42
CA ASP A 145 -15.64 -1.58 13.12
C ASP A 145 -16.51 -1.79 11.86
N GLY A 146 -17.82 -1.89 12.05
CA GLY A 146 -18.76 -2.34 11.04
C GLY A 146 -18.75 -1.53 9.74
N GLY A 147 -18.75 -2.23 8.61
CA GLY A 147 -19.07 -1.67 7.30
C GLY A 147 -18.40 -2.39 6.13
N GLY A 148 -19.10 -3.36 5.52
CA GLY A 148 -18.80 -3.86 4.18
C GLY A 148 -18.92 -5.38 4.03
N SER A 149 -20.02 -5.83 3.41
CA SER A 149 -20.22 -7.22 3.00
C SER A 149 -19.56 -7.46 1.63
N GLY A 150 -18.35 -8.01 1.62
CA GLY A 150 -17.70 -8.51 0.42
C GLY A 150 -16.93 -9.78 0.75
N GLY A 151 -17.52 -10.94 0.47
CA GLY A 151 -16.81 -12.22 0.52
C GLY A 151 -15.88 -12.31 -0.67
N VAL A 152 -14.58 -12.48 -0.42
CA VAL A 152 -13.58 -12.76 -1.46
C VAL A 152 -13.15 -14.21 -1.27
N GLY A 153 -13.49 -15.06 -2.23
CA GLY A 153 -13.01 -16.44 -2.27
C GLY A 153 -11.57 -16.49 -2.77
N TYR A 154 -10.72 -17.27 -2.10
CA TYR A 154 -9.36 -17.55 -2.55
C TYR A 154 -9.19 -19.04 -2.80
N THR A 155 -8.51 -19.41 -3.89
CA THR A 155 -8.08 -20.79 -4.14
C THR A 155 -6.62 -20.93 -3.77
N VAL A 156 -6.31 -21.87 -2.89
CA VAL A 156 -4.94 -22.25 -2.52
C VAL A 156 -4.56 -23.48 -3.34
N GLY A 157 -3.46 -23.40 -4.09
CA GLY A 157 -2.85 -24.53 -4.81
C GLY A 157 -1.35 -24.61 -4.53
N LYS A 158 -0.76 -25.81 -4.63
CA LYS A 158 0.70 -25.99 -4.50
C LYS A 158 1.39 -25.63 -5.81
N ALA A 159 2.42 -24.77 -5.76
CA ALA A 159 3.36 -24.60 -6.86
C ALA A 159 4.32 -25.80 -6.92
N SER A 160 4.56 -26.34 -8.12
CA SER A 160 5.38 -27.54 -8.36
C SER A 160 6.87 -27.24 -8.64
N GLY A 161 7.37 -26.07 -8.25
CA GLY A 161 8.77 -25.66 -8.46
C GLY A 161 9.64 -25.83 -7.20
N GLU A 162 10.89 -26.27 -7.38
CA GLU A 162 11.90 -26.32 -6.31
C GLU A 162 12.20 -24.90 -5.80
N ILE A 163 11.92 -24.63 -4.53
CA ILE A 163 12.29 -23.38 -3.86
C ILE A 163 13.69 -23.60 -3.28
N GLY A 164 14.70 -22.94 -3.87
CA GLY A 164 16.06 -22.92 -3.34
C GLY A 164 16.09 -22.35 -1.91
N ASP A 165 16.96 -22.93 -1.08
CA ASP A 165 17.05 -22.68 0.36
C ASP A 165 17.44 -21.21 0.64
N ALA A 166 16.46 -20.35 0.92
CA ALA A 166 16.64 -18.91 1.20
C ALA A 166 17.11 -18.65 2.64
N ARG A 167 18.06 -19.44 3.15
CA ARG A 167 18.60 -19.30 4.52
C ARG A 167 19.80 -18.37 4.61
N ASP A 168 20.41 -18.00 3.49
CA ASP A 168 21.56 -17.11 3.48
C ASP A 168 21.11 -15.64 3.31
N GLY A 169 20.74 -14.98 4.41
CA GLY A 169 20.61 -13.52 4.39
C GLY A 169 19.73 -12.85 5.47
N VAL A 170 18.95 -13.60 6.26
CA VAL A 170 18.13 -12.98 7.32
C VAL A 170 18.99 -12.77 8.57
N GLY A 171 19.65 -11.61 8.63
CA GLY A 171 20.18 -11.07 9.88
C GLY A 171 19.05 -10.85 10.88
N ASP A 172 19.24 -11.38 12.10
CA ASP A 172 18.33 -11.32 13.24
C ASP A 172 18.02 -9.87 13.65
N ALA A 173 16.94 -9.30 13.09
CA ALA A 173 16.38 -8.03 13.53
C ALA A 173 15.25 -8.30 14.53
N GLY A 174 15.63 -8.70 15.74
CA GLY A 174 14.72 -8.90 16.86
C GLY A 174 13.88 -7.66 17.17
N TYR A 175 12.57 -7.77 16.98
CA TYR A 175 11.57 -6.80 17.45
C TYR A 175 11.42 -6.93 18.97
N LYS A 176 12.20 -6.15 19.74
CA LYS A 176 11.95 -5.95 21.18
C LYS A 176 10.97 -4.79 21.36
N GLY A 177 9.71 -5.14 21.66
CA GLY A 177 8.69 -4.17 22.06
C GLY A 177 9.10 -3.41 23.33
N ARG A 178 8.75 -2.12 23.36
CA ARG A 178 8.70 -1.30 24.56
C ARG A 178 7.30 -0.72 24.67
#